data_AF-A0A412EK41-F1
#
_entry.id   AF-A0A412EK41-F1
#
_cell.length_a   1.000
_cell.length_b   1.000
_cell.length_c   1.000
_cell.angle_alpha   90.00
_cell.angle_beta   90.00
_cell.angle_gamma   90.00
#
_symmetry.space_group_name_H-M   'P 1'
#
loop_
_entity.id
_entity.type
_entity.pdbx_description
1 polymer ?
#
loop_
_entity_poly.entity_id
_entity_poly.type
_entity_poly.pdbx_seq_one_letter_code
_entity_poly.pdbx_strand_id
1 'polypeptide(L)'
;MAKFNEYPVKTTPKDADKFMLYSAEDAANKLIDYDKLADAVLNKLTSKTFGLDQGTMTLPAALNQLNSNRLKPFYKGMITNRLVTVPLVPGLYLVSTYRSGGYKISSLSIVNIQIQDGSFIETLVKGADYDNTIEMKYTDSNISFQYKIDLSGGCTIVIFKLA
;
A
#
# COMPACT_ATOMS: atom_id res chain seq x y z
N MET A 1 -43.85 4.71 -34.67
CA MET A 1 -42.66 5.01 -33.85
C MET A 1 -41.45 4.97 -34.78
N ALA A 2 -40.52 5.92 -34.67
CA ALA A 2 -39.26 5.87 -35.44
C ALA A 2 -38.53 4.56 -35.12
N LYS A 3 -37.82 3.99 -36.10
CA LYS A 3 -37.04 2.76 -35.85
C LYS A 3 -35.94 3.10 -34.84
N PHE A 4 -35.56 2.14 -34.00
CA PHE A 4 -34.59 2.35 -32.92
C PHE A 4 -33.27 3.00 -33.40
N ASN A 5 -32.82 2.68 -34.62
CA ASN A 5 -31.59 3.21 -35.20
C ASN A 5 -31.72 4.61 -35.83
N GLU A 6 -32.91 5.22 -35.82
CA GLU A 6 -33.18 6.53 -36.42
C GLU A 6 -33.22 7.66 -35.37
N TYR A 7 -33.12 7.33 -34.07
CA TYR A 7 -33.06 8.35 -33.02
C TYR A 7 -31.70 9.06 -33.02
N PRO A 8 -31.66 10.39 -32.78
CA PRO A 8 -30.41 11.13 -32.68
C PRO A 8 -29.58 10.63 -31.49
N VAL A 9 -28.26 10.53 -31.69
CA VAL A 9 -27.33 10.09 -30.65
C VAL A 9 -27.10 11.20 -29.63
N LYS A 10 -27.23 10.87 -28.35
CA LYS A 10 -26.79 11.71 -27.23
C LYS A 10 -25.57 11.10 -26.58
N THR A 11 -24.41 11.75 -26.70
CA THR A 11 -23.12 11.22 -26.20
C THR A 11 -22.83 11.60 -24.74
N THR A 12 -23.56 12.58 -24.19
CA THR A 12 -23.37 13.06 -22.82
C THR A 12 -24.74 13.20 -22.13
N PRO A 13 -25.19 12.16 -21.42
CA PRO A 13 -26.38 12.24 -20.57
C PRO A 13 -26.19 13.29 -19.46
N LYS A 14 -27.29 13.89 -19.03
CA LYS A 14 -27.39 14.78 -17.87
C LYS A 14 -28.27 14.12 -16.82
N ASP A 15 -28.14 14.53 -15.57
CA ASP A 15 -28.83 13.89 -14.42
C ASP A 15 -30.35 13.76 -14.60
N ALA A 16 -30.99 14.79 -15.18
CA ALA A 16 -32.43 14.82 -15.45
C ALA A 16 -32.87 14.03 -16.70
N ASP A 17 -31.93 13.47 -17.48
CA ASP A 17 -32.27 12.61 -18.60
C ASP A 17 -32.86 11.30 -18.10
N LYS A 18 -33.81 10.76 -18.86
CA LYS A 18 -34.56 9.56 -18.48
C LYS A 18 -34.20 8.38 -19.36
N PHE A 19 -34.06 7.22 -18.73
CA PHE A 19 -33.97 5.93 -19.39
C PHE A 19 -35.25 5.14 -19.14
N MET A 20 -35.73 4.43 -20.16
CA MET A 20 -36.85 3.51 -19.99
C MET A 20 -36.35 2.18 -19.46
N LEU A 21 -37.01 1.68 -18.42
CA LEU A 21 -36.83 0.34 -17.88
C LEU A 21 -38.17 -0.38 -17.82
N TYR A 22 -38.12 -1.71 -17.83
CA TYR A 22 -39.28 -2.51 -17.48
C TYR A 22 -39.26 -2.80 -15.98
N SER A 23 -40.27 -2.32 -15.25
CA SER A 23 -40.45 -2.67 -13.85
C SER A 23 -41.10 -4.04 -13.77
N ALA A 24 -40.36 -5.05 -13.31
CA ALA A 24 -40.91 -6.36 -13.06
C ALA A 24 -41.94 -6.35 -11.91
N GLU A 25 -41.77 -5.45 -10.93
CA GLU A 25 -42.69 -5.29 -9.79
C GLU A 25 -44.07 -4.80 -10.22
N ASP A 26 -44.11 -3.83 -11.14
CA ASP A 26 -45.37 -3.25 -11.64
C ASP A 26 -45.84 -3.86 -12.96
N ALA A 27 -45.08 -4.80 -13.52
CA ALA A 27 -45.26 -5.36 -14.85
C ALA A 27 -45.47 -4.29 -15.96
N ALA A 28 -44.74 -3.17 -15.87
CA ALA A 28 -44.95 -2.01 -16.72
C ALA A 28 -43.64 -1.26 -17.03
N ASN A 29 -43.62 -0.56 -18.17
CA ASN A 29 -42.53 0.34 -18.52
C ASN A 29 -42.55 1.58 -17.63
N LYS A 30 -41.42 1.89 -16.99
CA LYS A 30 -41.20 3.09 -16.18
C LYS A 30 -40.00 3.87 -16.69
N LEU A 31 -39.91 5.13 -16.31
CA LEU A 31 -38.73 5.98 -16.55
C LEU A 31 -37.92 6.11 -15.27
N ILE A 32 -36.60 5.98 -15.38
CA ILE A 32 -35.64 6.28 -14.31
C ILE A 32 -34.75 7.43 -14.76
N ASP A 33 -34.48 8.37 -13.85
CA ASP A 33 -33.52 9.43 -14.10
C ASP A 33 -32.08 8.88 -14.11
N TYR A 34 -31.20 9.45 -14.94
CA TYR A 34 -29.82 8.97 -15.09
C TYR A 34 -29.05 8.94 -13.77
N ASP A 35 -29.23 9.96 -12.93
CA ASP A 35 -28.65 10.03 -11.58
C ASP A 35 -29.08 8.84 -10.70
N LYS A 36 -30.38 8.53 -10.69
CA LYS A 36 -30.93 7.41 -9.90
C LYS A 36 -30.53 6.05 -10.44
N LEU A 37 -30.35 5.94 -11.76
CA LEU A 37 -29.79 4.74 -12.37
C LEU A 37 -28.32 4.54 -11.97
N ALA A 38 -27.51 5.61 -11.99
CA ALA A 38 -26.12 5.57 -11.56
C ALA A 38 -26.00 5.15 -10.09
N ASP A 39 -26.81 5.73 -9.20
CA ASP A 39 -26.92 5.32 -7.79
C ASP A 39 -27.24 3.83 -7.65
N ALA A 40 -28.26 3.34 -8.37
CA ALA A 40 -28.69 1.95 -8.29
C ALA A 40 -27.60 0.98 -8.77
N VAL A 41 -26.88 1.32 -9.85
CA VAL A 41 -25.75 0.52 -10.35
C VAL A 41 -24.59 0.53 -9.36
N LEU A 42 -24.20 1.71 -8.84
CA LEU A 42 -23.12 1.83 -7.86
C LEU A 42 -23.44 1.04 -6.58
N ASN A 43 -24.67 1.12 -6.08
CA ASN A 43 -25.12 0.38 -4.90
C ASN A 43 -25.08 -1.13 -5.13
N LYS A 44 -25.51 -1.61 -6.31
CA LYS A 44 -25.39 -3.03 -6.67
C LYS A 44 -23.94 -3.49 -6.75
N LEU A 45 -23.05 -2.70 -7.35
CA LEU A 45 -21.63 -3.05 -7.48
C LEU A 45 -20.92 -3.06 -6.12
N THR A 46 -21.18 -2.08 -5.27
CA THR A 46 -20.50 -1.95 -3.96
C THR A 46 -21.03 -2.90 -2.90
N SER A 47 -22.28 -3.37 -3.00
CA SER A 47 -22.85 -4.38 -2.12
C SER A 47 -22.55 -5.82 -2.56
N LYS A 48 -22.20 -6.04 -3.84
CA LYS A 48 -21.84 -7.36 -4.34
C LYS A 48 -20.59 -7.88 -3.60
N THR A 49 -20.62 -9.16 -3.27
CA THR A 49 -19.48 -9.87 -2.71
C THR A 49 -18.65 -10.56 -3.80
N PHE A 50 -17.35 -10.67 -3.52
CA PHE A 50 -16.34 -11.28 -4.37
C PHE A 50 -15.57 -12.29 -3.52
N GLY A 51 -15.36 -13.50 -4.05
CA GLY A 51 -14.49 -14.49 -3.41
C GLY A 51 -13.04 -14.12 -3.66
N LEU A 52 -12.27 -13.92 -2.60
CA LEU A 52 -10.84 -13.63 -2.60
C LEU A 52 -10.11 -14.68 -1.77
N ASP A 53 -8.79 -14.76 -1.89
CA ASP A 53 -7.96 -15.66 -1.06
C ASP A 53 -8.12 -15.33 0.44
N GLN A 54 -8.40 -14.07 0.78
CA GLN A 54 -8.66 -13.61 2.14
C GLN A 54 -10.12 -13.81 2.60
N GLY A 55 -10.96 -14.47 1.78
CA GLY A 55 -12.37 -14.72 2.05
C GLY A 55 -13.32 -13.92 1.15
N THR A 56 -14.62 -14.02 1.43
CA THR A 56 -15.66 -13.33 0.66
C THR A 56 -15.89 -11.93 1.19
N MET A 57 -15.69 -10.89 0.36
CA MET A 57 -15.76 -9.48 0.76
C MET A 57 -16.53 -8.63 -0.25
N THR A 58 -17.10 -7.51 0.20
CA THR A 58 -17.60 -6.46 -0.72
C THR A 58 -16.44 -5.65 -1.29
N LEU A 59 -16.67 -4.92 -2.39
CA LEU A 59 -15.61 -4.10 -3.01
C LEU A 59 -14.98 -3.09 -2.02
N PRO A 60 -15.73 -2.28 -1.24
CA PRO A 60 -15.13 -1.37 -0.27
C PRO A 60 -14.35 -2.09 0.84
N ALA A 61 -14.85 -3.24 1.31
CA ALA A 61 -14.17 -4.02 2.34
C ALA A 61 -12.85 -4.61 1.82
N ALA A 62 -12.84 -5.11 0.58
CA ALA A 62 -11.62 -5.61 -0.07
C ALA A 62 -10.57 -4.50 -0.25
N LEU A 63 -10.99 -3.29 -0.65
CA LEU A 63 -10.09 -2.14 -0.76
C LEU A 63 -9.51 -1.74 0.61
N ASN A 64 -10.33 -1.72 1.66
CA ASN A 64 -9.87 -1.43 3.01
C ASN A 64 -8.88 -2.49 3.53
N GLN A 65 -9.15 -3.77 3.26
CA GLN A 65 -8.27 -4.89 3.61
C GLN A 65 -6.93 -4.79 2.85
N LEU A 66 -6.96 -4.55 1.54
CA LEU A 66 -5.76 -4.35 0.73
C LEU A 66 -4.91 -3.19 1.25
N ASN A 67 -5.55 -2.07 1.58
CA ASN A 67 -4.86 -0.90 2.11
C ASN A 67 -4.30 -1.12 3.53
N SER A 68 -4.98 -1.92 4.35
CA SER A 68 -4.56 -2.22 5.72
C SER A 68 -3.42 -3.24 5.78
N ASN A 69 -3.36 -4.17 4.81
CA ASN A 69 -2.31 -5.19 4.70
C ASN A 69 -1.04 -4.72 3.98
N ARG A 70 -0.93 -3.44 3.64
CA ARG A 70 0.32 -2.88 3.10
C ARG A 70 1.38 -2.89 4.20
N LEU A 71 2.60 -3.32 3.88
CA LEU A 71 3.74 -3.23 4.79
C LEU A 71 3.95 -1.77 5.20
N LYS A 72 3.69 -1.48 6.48
CA LYS A 72 3.94 -0.17 7.08
C LYS A 72 5.38 -0.12 7.59
N PRO A 73 6.16 0.94 7.29
CA PRO A 73 7.46 1.11 7.91
C PRO A 73 7.32 1.14 9.42
N PHE A 74 8.11 0.33 10.11
CA PHE A 74 8.37 0.46 11.54
C PHE A 74 9.09 1.79 11.82
N TYR A 75 10.04 2.15 10.95
CA TYR A 75 10.75 3.42 11.01
C TYR A 75 11.02 3.95 9.61
N LYS A 76 10.93 5.27 9.45
CA LYS A 76 11.38 5.99 8.27
C LYS A 76 12.09 7.26 8.69
N GLY A 77 13.33 7.44 8.26
CA GLY A 77 14.15 8.57 8.68
C GLY A 77 15.23 8.92 7.67
N MET A 78 15.92 10.04 7.90
CA MET A 78 17.03 10.50 7.08
C MET A 78 18.36 10.19 7.77
N ILE A 79 19.24 9.45 7.10
CA ILE A 79 20.64 9.26 7.46
C ILE A 79 21.45 10.41 6.88
N THR A 80 22.33 10.96 7.72
CA THR A 80 23.34 11.97 7.36
C THR A 80 24.70 11.48 7.87
N ASN A 81 25.74 12.31 7.87
CA ASN A 81 27.02 11.96 8.50
C ASN A 81 26.92 11.83 10.04
N ARG A 82 25.73 12.09 10.62
CA ARG A 82 25.43 11.82 12.04
C ARG A 82 24.81 10.45 12.23
N LEU A 83 25.09 9.88 13.39
CA LEU A 83 24.48 8.63 13.85
C LEU A 83 22.95 8.77 13.96
N VAL A 84 22.24 7.84 13.34
CA VAL A 84 20.80 7.63 13.52
C VAL A 84 20.60 6.31 14.22
N THR A 85 19.98 6.33 15.40
CA THR A 85 19.69 5.12 16.19
C THR A 85 18.19 4.88 16.24
N VAL A 86 17.77 3.66 15.94
CA VAL A 86 16.37 3.24 15.96
C VAL A 86 16.18 2.15 17.00
N PRO A 87 15.34 2.36 18.03
CA PRO A 87 15.02 1.32 19.00
C PRO A 87 14.09 0.29 18.37
N LEU A 88 14.50 -0.97 18.42
CA LEU A 88 13.78 -2.12 17.90
C LEU A 88 13.31 -3.03 19.04
N VAL A 89 12.23 -3.77 18.75
CA VAL A 89 11.71 -4.84 19.61
C VAL A 89 12.05 -6.20 18.99
N PRO A 90 11.93 -7.32 19.72
CA PRO A 90 12.08 -8.64 19.11
C PRO A 90 11.22 -8.82 17.84
N GLY A 91 11.80 -9.45 16.82
CA GLY A 91 11.15 -9.73 15.54
C GLY A 91 12.09 -9.72 14.35
N LEU A 92 11.51 -9.97 13.18
CA LEU A 92 12.23 -9.99 11.91
C LEU A 92 12.04 -8.66 11.17
N TYR A 93 13.14 -8.07 10.70
CA TYR A 93 13.15 -6.77 10.04
C TYR A 93 13.78 -6.80 8.64
N LEU A 94 13.19 -6.02 7.73
CA LEU A 94 13.83 -5.59 6.49
C LEU A 94 14.30 -4.15 6.64
N VAL A 95 15.58 -3.92 6.38
CA VAL A 95 16.17 -2.58 6.38
C VAL A 95 16.57 -2.23 4.96
N SER A 96 16.06 -1.11 4.46
CA SER A 96 16.40 -0.58 3.15
C SER A 96 16.84 0.88 3.26
N THR A 97 17.89 1.22 2.53
CA THR A 97 18.34 2.60 2.35
C THR A 97 18.15 3.01 0.88
N TYR A 98 17.86 4.29 0.60
CA TYR A 98 17.87 4.87 -0.75
C TYR A 98 18.14 6.37 -0.73
N ARG A 99 18.87 6.88 -1.72
CA ARG A 99 19.13 8.32 -1.87
C ARG A 99 17.95 9.03 -2.54
N SER A 100 17.68 10.26 -2.10
CA SER A 100 16.70 11.13 -2.78
C SER A 100 17.15 11.35 -4.24
N GLY A 101 16.29 11.03 -5.21
CA GLY A 101 16.59 11.15 -6.64
C GLY A 101 16.83 9.83 -7.40
N GLY A 102 16.64 8.66 -6.77
CA GLY A 102 16.64 7.36 -7.48
C GLY A 102 18.03 6.78 -7.80
N TYR A 103 19.11 7.46 -7.40
CA TYR A 103 20.47 6.92 -7.46
C TYR A 103 20.63 5.82 -6.39
N LYS A 104 20.87 4.58 -6.84
CA LYS A 104 20.90 3.37 -6.01
C LYS A 104 22.10 3.33 -5.06
N ILE A 105 21.91 3.86 -3.87
CA ILE A 105 22.49 3.26 -2.66
C ILE A 105 21.38 2.41 -2.08
N SER A 106 21.41 1.09 -2.29
CA SER A 106 20.45 0.19 -1.66
C SER A 106 21.22 -0.89 -0.91
N SER A 107 21.53 -0.63 0.36
CA SER A 107 21.77 -1.74 1.28
C SER A 107 20.41 -2.35 1.61
N LEU A 108 20.29 -3.66 1.39
CA LEU A 108 19.15 -4.44 1.85
C LEU A 108 19.68 -5.45 2.86
N SER A 109 19.26 -5.27 4.11
CA SER A 109 19.66 -6.13 5.23
C SER A 109 18.42 -6.77 5.83
N ILE A 110 18.54 -8.05 6.14
CA ILE A 110 17.56 -8.79 6.93
C ILE A 110 18.15 -8.99 8.32
N VAL A 111 17.46 -8.47 9.33
CA VAL A 111 17.91 -8.47 10.72
C VAL A 111 16.88 -9.23 11.54
N ASN A 112 17.31 -10.30 12.21
CA ASN A 112 16.49 -11.00 13.18
C ASN A 112 16.93 -10.61 14.60
N ILE A 113 15.99 -10.11 15.40
CA ILE A 113 16.22 -9.70 16.79
C ILE A 113 15.47 -10.68 17.69
N GLN A 114 16.20 -11.54 18.38
CA GLN A 114 15.66 -12.57 19.28
C GLN A 114 16.16 -12.34 20.70
N ILE A 115 15.45 -12.84 21.72
CA ILE A 115 15.91 -12.84 23.13
C ILE A 115 16.30 -14.27 23.49
N GLN A 116 17.52 -14.48 23.99
CA GLN A 116 17.97 -15.71 24.64
C GLN A 116 18.67 -15.37 25.95
N ASP A 117 18.19 -15.93 27.06
CA ASP A 117 18.73 -15.68 28.42
C ASP A 117 18.83 -14.18 28.79
N GLY A 118 17.88 -13.37 28.32
CA GLY A 118 17.85 -11.91 28.54
C GLY A 118 18.82 -11.09 27.69
N SER A 119 19.60 -11.75 26.81
CA SER A 119 20.51 -11.12 25.83
C SER A 119 20.03 -11.42 24.42
N PHE A 120 20.27 -10.53 23.45
CA PHE A 120 19.73 -10.73 22.13
C PHE A 120 20.75 -11.36 21.17
N ILE A 121 20.31 -12.33 20.36
CA ILE A 121 21.16 -12.98 19.35
C ILE A 121 20.79 -12.42 17.98
N GLU A 122 21.76 -11.76 17.34
CA GLU A 122 21.64 -11.28 15.98
C GLU A 122 22.09 -12.36 14.99
N THR A 123 21.37 -12.52 13.89
CA THR A 123 21.92 -13.15 12.69
C THR A 123 21.64 -12.24 11.50
N LEU A 124 22.68 -11.60 10.96
CA LEU A 124 22.61 -11.00 9.63
C LEU A 124 22.38 -12.12 8.62
N VAL A 125 21.15 -12.29 8.16
CA VAL A 125 20.76 -13.43 7.31
C VAL A 125 21.32 -13.28 5.89
N LYS A 126 21.36 -12.04 5.38
CA LYS A 126 21.98 -11.67 4.10
C LYS A 126 22.10 -10.16 4.04
N GLY A 127 23.29 -9.66 3.71
CA GLY A 127 23.53 -8.25 3.37
C GLY A 127 24.41 -8.21 2.14
N ALA A 128 23.86 -7.76 1.01
CA ALA A 128 24.71 -7.21 -0.03
C ALA A 128 24.79 -5.73 0.28
N ASP A 129 25.85 -5.32 0.99
CA ASP A 129 26.29 -3.94 0.99
C ASP A 129 26.75 -3.65 -0.44
N TYR A 130 25.79 -3.36 -1.33
CA TYR A 130 26.11 -2.85 -2.67
C TYR A 130 26.82 -1.49 -2.56
N ASP A 131 26.84 -0.89 -1.37
CA ASP A 131 27.53 0.35 -1.08
C ASP A 131 28.28 0.26 0.26
N ASN A 132 29.62 0.22 0.18
CA ASN A 132 30.50 0.20 1.35
C ASN A 132 30.48 1.52 2.15
N THR A 133 29.79 2.57 1.70
CA THR A 133 29.80 3.91 2.32
C THR A 133 28.89 4.05 3.54
N ILE A 134 27.93 3.14 3.77
CA ILE A 134 27.10 3.15 4.99
C ILE A 134 27.63 2.11 5.98
N GLU A 135 27.73 2.51 7.24
CA GLU A 135 27.98 1.60 8.37
C GLU A 135 26.66 1.33 9.09
N MET A 136 26.36 0.05 9.27
CA MET A 136 25.21 -0.43 10.03
C MET A 136 25.75 -1.18 11.25
N LYS A 137 25.40 -0.71 12.46
CA LYS A 137 25.78 -1.33 13.73
C LYS A 137 24.52 -1.77 14.45
N TYR A 138 24.49 -3.02 14.84
CA TYR A 138 23.35 -3.63 15.49
C TYR A 138 23.71 -3.88 16.96
N THR A 139 22.71 -3.74 17.81
CA THR A 139 22.76 -4.10 19.23
C THR A 139 21.47 -4.83 19.56
N ASP A 140 21.43 -5.37 20.75
CA ASP A 140 20.30 -6.09 21.31
C ASP A 140 18.94 -5.39 21.17
N SER A 141 18.91 -4.07 21.24
CA SER A 141 17.67 -3.29 21.21
C SER A 141 17.66 -2.18 20.16
N ASN A 142 18.72 -2.01 19.38
CA ASN A 142 18.82 -0.88 18.45
C ASN A 142 19.60 -1.24 17.19
N ILE A 143 19.28 -0.51 16.11
CA ILE A 143 20.16 -0.41 14.95
C ILE A 143 20.61 1.03 14.81
N SER A 144 21.90 1.21 14.59
CA SER A 144 22.51 2.51 14.31
C SER A 144 23.06 2.57 12.90
N PHE A 145 22.88 3.71 12.25
CA PHE A 145 23.29 3.97 10.88
C PHE A 145 24.08 5.27 10.80
N GLN A 146 25.20 5.25 10.08
CA GLN A 146 25.97 6.44 9.75
C GLN A 146 26.75 6.21 8.45
N TYR A 147 27.26 7.27 7.84
CA TYR A 147 28.21 7.11 6.74
C TYR A 147 29.63 6.81 7.27
N LYS A 148 30.38 5.97 6.57
CA LYS A 148 31.81 5.72 6.81
C LYS A 148 32.69 6.87 6.33
N ILE A 149 32.18 7.68 5.40
CA ILE A 149 32.85 8.86 4.85
C ILE A 149 31.88 10.03 4.85
N ASP A 150 32.38 11.26 4.96
CA ASP A 150 31.52 12.44 4.87
C ASP A 150 30.94 12.57 3.45
N LEU A 151 29.61 12.54 3.32
CA LEU A 151 28.91 12.72 2.05
C LEU A 151 28.18 14.05 1.97
N SER A 152 28.11 14.61 0.76
CA SER A 152 27.24 15.74 0.44
C SER A 152 25.82 15.22 0.12
N GLY A 153 24.94 15.22 1.12
CA GLY A 153 23.52 14.85 0.99
C GLY A 153 23.10 13.74 1.95
N GLY A 154 21.80 13.45 2.02
CA GLY A 154 21.26 12.40 2.89
C GLY A 154 20.67 11.22 2.16
N CYS A 155 20.58 10.10 2.86
CA CYS A 155 19.92 8.88 2.44
C CYS A 155 18.67 8.66 3.29
N THR A 156 17.58 8.17 2.71
CA THR A 156 16.41 7.76 3.48
C THR A 156 16.59 6.32 3.89
N ILE A 157 16.39 6.03 5.16
CA ILE A 157 16.23 4.68 5.67
C ILE A 157 14.77 4.36 5.87
N VAL A 158 14.39 3.14 5.53
CA VAL A 158 13.07 2.56 5.80
C VAL A 158 13.29 1.18 6.40
N ILE A 159 12.71 0.97 7.59
CA ILE A 159 12.74 -0.31 8.30
C ILE A 159 11.32 -0.83 8.33
N PHE A 160 11.12 -2.08 7.89
CA PHE A 160 9.85 -2.79 7.99
C PHE A 160 9.98 -3.93 8.99
N LYS A 161 9.02 -4.06 9.90
CA LYS A 161 8.87 -5.28 10.70
C LYS A 161 8.00 -6.26 9.91
N LEU A 162 8.48 -7.49 9.70
CA LEU A 162 7.78 -8.49 8.90
C LEU A 162 6.80 -9.33 9.72
N ALA A 163 7.12 -9.57 11.00
CA ALA A 163 6.26 -10.12 12.05
C ALA A 163 6.96 -9.88 13.41
#